data_AF-K2CDN4-F1
#
_entry.id   AF-K2CDN4-F1
#
_cell.length_a   1.000
_cell.length_b   1.000
_cell.length_c   1.000
_cell.angle_alpha   90.00
_cell.angle_beta   90.00
_cell.angle_gamma   90.00
#
_symmetry.space_group_name_H-M   'P 1'
#
loop_
_entity.id
_entity.type
_entity.pdbx_description
1 polymer ?
#
loop_
_entity_poly.entity_id
_entity_poly.type
_entity_poly.pdbx_seq_one_letter_code
_entity_poly.pdbx_strand_id
1 'polypeptide(L)'
;KNLLDSTDIAILFLDSALKIRRFTPQVAKIFKLIPGDVGRPITDVNMDLDYPGFTDDVREVLRTLIFRENPIPTRDNRWYLIRIMPYRTLENVIDGVVITCSDITVAKQLESKLRKNARNS
;
A
#
# COMPACT_ATOMS: atom_id res chain seq x y z
N LYS A 1 14.28 -15.40 -8.12
CA LYS A 1 13.11 -15.95 -7.41
C LYS A 1 13.45 -15.89 -5.92
N ASN A 2 12.90 -14.91 -5.22
CA ASN A 2 13.25 -14.53 -3.83
C ASN A 2 12.02 -14.74 -2.92
N LEU A 3 12.17 -14.69 -1.60
CA LEU A 3 11.08 -14.89 -0.62
C LEU A 3 9.82 -14.04 -0.88
N LEU A 4 10.00 -12.83 -1.41
CA LEU A 4 8.89 -11.92 -1.78
C LEU A 4 8.06 -12.42 -2.97
N ASP A 5 8.62 -13.28 -3.82
CA ASP A 5 7.93 -13.82 -5.00
C ASP A 5 7.13 -15.09 -4.65
N SER A 6 7.34 -15.68 -3.46
CA SER A 6 6.70 -16.91 -2.98
C SER A 6 5.62 -16.67 -1.92
N THR A 7 5.31 -15.42 -1.59
CA THR A 7 4.27 -15.06 -0.61
C THR A 7 3.12 -14.33 -1.30
N ASP A 8 1.88 -14.62 -0.90
CA ASP A 8 0.68 -13.91 -1.38
C ASP A 8 0.51 -12.50 -0.78
N ILE A 9 1.62 -11.88 -0.36
CA ILE A 9 1.61 -10.59 0.32
C ILE A 9 1.84 -9.49 -0.71
N ALA A 10 0.97 -8.47 -0.71
CA ALA A 10 1.13 -7.29 -1.54
C ALA A 10 2.08 -6.28 -0.86
N ILE A 11 3.33 -6.18 -1.36
CA ILE A 11 4.37 -5.31 -0.80
C ILE A 11 5.05 -4.50 -1.90
N LEU A 12 5.15 -3.18 -1.71
CA LEU A 12 5.88 -2.23 -2.55
C LEU A 12 6.99 -1.57 -1.73
N PHE A 13 8.21 -1.54 -2.29
CA PHE A 13 9.37 -0.88 -1.72
C PHE A 13 9.72 0.36 -2.54
N LEU A 14 9.79 1.50 -1.87
CA LEU A 14 10.25 2.76 -2.44
C LEU A 14 11.54 3.18 -1.76
N ASP A 15 12.42 3.85 -2.50
CA ASP A 15 13.57 4.53 -1.92
C ASP A 15 13.23 5.89 -1.31
N SER A 16 14.23 6.56 -0.72
CA SER A 16 14.09 7.90 -0.14
C SER A 16 13.75 9.00 -1.17
N ALA A 17 13.96 8.75 -2.46
CA ALA A 17 13.52 9.61 -3.56
C ALA A 17 12.13 9.20 -4.09
N LEU A 18 11.43 8.29 -3.40
CA LEU A 18 10.13 7.72 -3.76
C LEU A 18 10.12 6.99 -5.10
N LYS A 19 11.27 6.46 -5.51
CA LYS A 19 11.38 5.60 -6.69
C LYS A 19 11.15 4.16 -6.32
N ILE A 20 10.49 3.43 -7.22
CA ILE A 20 10.16 2.03 -7.04
C ILE A 20 11.45 1.21 -7.06
N ARG A 21 11.78 0.54 -5.96
CA ARG A 21 12.92 -0.39 -5.90
C ARG A 21 12.51 -1.81 -6.23
N ARG A 22 11.38 -2.24 -5.68
CA ARG A 22 10.90 -3.61 -5.80
C ARG A 22 9.44 -3.69 -5.43
N PHE A 23 8.74 -4.68 -5.96
CA PHE A 23 7.36 -4.97 -5.60
C PHE A 23 7.07 -6.47 -5.76
N THR A 24 6.02 -6.94 -5.09
CA THR A 24 5.48 -8.30 -5.29
C THR A 24 4.45 -8.32 -6.44
N PRO A 25 4.23 -9.46 -7.10
CA PRO A 25 3.20 -9.56 -8.14
C PRO A 25 1.79 -9.16 -7.67
N GLN A 26 1.49 -9.34 -6.38
CA GLN A 26 0.21 -9.06 -5.76
C GLN A 26 -0.03 -7.55 -5.64
N VAL A 27 0.97 -6.77 -5.22
CA VAL A 27 0.84 -5.30 -5.17
C VAL A 27 0.84 -4.69 -6.57
N ALA A 28 1.51 -5.34 -7.53
CA ALA A 28 1.52 -4.90 -8.92
C ALA A 28 0.11 -4.82 -9.52
N LYS A 29 -0.81 -5.71 -9.09
CA LYS A 29 -2.23 -5.66 -9.49
C LYS A 29 -2.96 -4.44 -8.92
N ILE A 30 -2.56 -3.94 -7.76
CA ILE A 30 -3.20 -2.81 -7.07
C ILE A 30 -2.66 -1.48 -7.61
N PHE A 31 -1.34 -1.41 -7.83
CA PHE A 31 -0.62 -0.23 -8.33
C PHE A 31 -0.34 -0.29 -9.84
N LYS A 32 -0.99 -1.19 -10.58
CA LYS A 32 -0.83 -1.38 -12.04
C LYS A 32 0.64 -1.39 -12.52
N LEU A 33 1.52 -1.98 -11.72
CA LEU A 33 2.96 -1.98 -11.98
C LEU A 33 3.34 -3.06 -12.99
N ILE A 34 4.32 -2.75 -13.82
CA ILE A 34 5.03 -3.70 -14.69
C ILE A 34 6.51 -3.77 -14.31
N PRO A 35 7.25 -4.85 -14.68
CA PRO A 35 8.66 -4.99 -14.35
C PRO A 35 9.54 -3.78 -14.75
N GLY A 36 9.19 -3.08 -15.83
CA GLY A 36 9.89 -1.89 -16.30
C GLY A 36 9.69 -0.63 -15.45
N ASP A 37 8.80 -0.64 -14.45
CA ASP A 37 8.56 0.53 -13.58
C ASP A 37 9.59 0.66 -12.45
N VAL A 38 10.47 -0.33 -12.27
CA VAL A 38 11.58 -0.21 -11.31
C VAL A 38 12.46 0.99 -11.67
N GLY A 39 12.72 1.85 -10.69
CA GLY A 39 13.47 3.10 -10.84
C GLY A 39 12.59 4.31 -11.16
N ARG A 40 11.31 4.13 -11.52
CA ARG A 40 10.38 5.24 -11.77
C ARG A 40 9.86 5.82 -10.45
N PRO A 41 9.57 7.14 -10.39
CA PRO A 41 8.85 7.74 -9.28
C PRO A 41 7.47 7.11 -9.11
N ILE A 42 7.05 6.85 -7.88
CA ILE A 42 5.71 6.30 -7.59
C ILE A 42 4.58 7.23 -8.03
N THR A 43 4.86 8.54 -8.16
CA THR A 43 3.92 9.55 -8.66
C THR A 43 3.51 9.35 -10.12
N ASP A 44 4.32 8.63 -10.89
CA ASP A 44 4.12 8.43 -12.33
C ASP A 44 3.30 7.15 -12.63
N VAL A 45 2.83 6.49 -11.57
CA VAL A 45 2.15 5.20 -11.61
C VAL A 45 0.70 5.35 -11.17
N ASN A 46 -0.20 4.73 -11.91
CA ASN A 46 -1.63 4.68 -11.57
C ASN A 46 -1.91 3.60 -10.52
N MET A 47 -2.91 3.82 -9.66
CA MET A 47 -3.39 2.82 -8.71
C MET A 47 -4.91 2.66 -8.79
N ASP A 48 -5.42 1.48 -8.43
CA ASP A 48 -6.87 1.21 -8.33
C ASP A 48 -7.47 1.58 -6.96
N LEU A 49 -6.72 2.35 -6.16
CA LEU A 49 -7.13 2.85 -4.85
C LEU A 49 -7.73 4.26 -4.98
N ASP A 50 -8.80 4.53 -4.24
CA ASP A 50 -9.30 5.89 -4.04
C ASP A 50 -8.50 6.56 -2.90
N TYR A 51 -7.27 6.94 -3.23
CA TYR A 51 -6.32 7.50 -2.27
C TYR A 51 -5.60 8.76 -2.79
N PRO A 52 -6.30 9.90 -2.91
CA PRO A 52 -5.72 11.14 -3.45
C PRO A 52 -4.48 11.64 -2.68
N GLY A 53 -4.45 11.45 -1.36
CA GLY A 53 -3.35 11.87 -0.47
C GLY A 53 -2.19 10.88 -0.35
N PHE A 54 -2.15 9.81 -1.16
CA PHE A 54 -1.17 8.73 -1.01
C PHE A 54 0.28 9.24 -0.99
N THR A 55 0.66 10.09 -1.95
CA THR A 55 2.04 10.57 -2.05
C THR A 55 2.42 11.45 -0.87
N ASP A 56 1.49 12.26 -0.37
CA ASP A 56 1.73 13.13 0.78
C ASP A 56 1.91 12.31 2.06
N ASP A 57 1.11 11.26 2.24
CA ASP A 57 1.26 10.33 3.34
C ASP A 57 2.60 9.60 3.30
N VAL A 58 3.03 9.15 2.12
CA VAL A 58 4.36 8.55 1.93
C VAL A 58 5.48 9.53 2.31
N ARG A 59 5.41 10.79 1.86
CA ARG A 59 6.38 11.83 2.21
C ARG A 59 6.39 12.11 3.71
N GLU A 60 5.22 12.16 4.33
CA GLU A 60 5.11 12.43 5.75
C GLU A 60 5.68 11.29 6.59
N VAL A 61 5.44 10.04 6.22
CA VAL A 61 6.04 8.88 6.86
C VAL A 61 7.57 8.92 6.74
N LEU A 62 8.09 9.27 5.56
CA LEU A 62 9.53 9.40 5.35
C LEU A 62 10.15 10.52 6.22
N ARG A 63 9.44 11.65 6.38
CA ARG A 63 9.88 12.81 7.16
C ARG A 63 9.79 12.58 8.67
N THR A 64 8.70 11.97 9.13
CA THR A 64 8.39 11.84 10.57
C THR A 64 8.87 10.53 11.17
N LEU A 65 9.11 9.52 10.32
CA LEU A 65 9.34 8.13 10.71
C LEU A 65 8.19 7.49 11.49
N ILE A 66 7.02 8.12 11.48
CA ILE A 66 5.79 7.58 12.07
C ILE A 66 5.05 6.85 10.96
N PHE A 67 4.71 5.58 11.19
CA PHE A 67 3.96 4.81 10.20
C PHE A 67 2.53 5.36 10.05
N ARG A 68 1.94 5.17 8.88
CA ARG A 68 0.52 5.43 8.62
C ARG A 68 -0.19 4.14 8.24
N GLU A 69 -1.42 3.98 8.69
CA GLU A 69 -2.26 2.83 8.38
C GLU A 69 -3.71 3.28 8.20
N ASN A 70 -4.26 3.07 7.00
CA ASN A 70 -5.60 3.53 6.65
C ASN A 70 -6.36 2.48 5.83
N PRO A 71 -7.65 2.24 6.10
CA PRO A 71 -8.51 1.48 5.20
C PRO A 71 -8.91 2.37 4.01
N ILE A 72 -8.59 1.92 2.80
CA ILE A 72 -8.76 2.64 1.54
C ILE A 72 -9.70 1.86 0.64
N PRO A 73 -10.79 2.48 0.14
CA PRO A 73 -11.68 1.84 -0.83
C PRO A 73 -11.10 1.86 -2.24
N THR A 74 -11.63 1.00 -3.09
CA THR A 74 -11.44 1.04 -4.53
C THR A 74 -12.74 1.40 -5.24
N ARG A 75 -12.66 1.71 -6.54
CA ARG A 75 -13.85 1.96 -7.37
C ARG A 75 -14.71 0.71 -7.60
N ASP A 76 -14.15 -0.48 -7.45
CA ASP A 76 -14.83 -1.77 -7.65
C ASP A 76 -15.31 -2.40 -6.32
N ASN A 77 -15.55 -1.56 -5.30
CA ASN A 77 -16.14 -1.96 -4.02
C ASN A 77 -15.27 -2.94 -3.20
N ARG A 78 -13.97 -2.99 -3.47
CA ARG A 78 -12.96 -3.62 -2.60
C ARG A 78 -12.46 -2.61 -1.57
N TRP A 79 -11.87 -3.14 -0.50
CA TRP A 79 -11.23 -2.36 0.54
C TRP A 79 -9.88 -2.95 0.86
N TYR A 80 -8.87 -2.09 0.93
CA TYR A 80 -7.51 -2.46 1.32
C TYR A 80 -7.10 -1.70 2.58
N LEU A 81 -6.52 -2.41 3.55
CA LEU A 81 -5.73 -1.77 4.59
C LEU A 81 -4.36 -1.46 4.01
N ILE A 82 -4.07 -0.17 3.84
CA ILE A 82 -2.78 0.31 3.35
C ILE A 82 -1.96 0.72 4.56
N ARG A 83 -0.79 0.11 4.71
CA ARG A 83 0.17 0.47 5.76
C ARG A 83 1.47 0.93 5.11
N ILE A 84 1.92 2.12 5.50
CA ILE A 84 3.13 2.78 5.01
C ILE A 84 4.10 2.87 6.18
N MET A 85 5.26 2.24 6.05
CA MET A 85 6.27 2.15 7.10
C MET A 85 7.61 2.65 6.58
N PRO A 86 8.36 3.46 7.34
CA PRO A 86 9.74 3.78 6.99
C PRO A 86 10.60 2.52 7.21
N TYR A 87 11.66 2.35 6.41
CA TYR A 87 12.67 1.34 6.70
C TYR A 87 14.08 1.91 6.59
N ARG A 88 15.00 1.30 7.32
CA ARG A 88 16.40 1.71 7.39
C ARG A 88 17.30 0.65 6.77
N THR A 89 18.41 1.07 6.19
CA THR A 89 19.50 0.17 5.82
C THR A 89 20.16 -0.42 7.08
N LEU A 90 21.02 -1.41 6.88
CA LEU A 90 21.90 -1.95 7.92
C LEU A 90 22.83 -0.88 8.52
N GLU A 91 23.11 0.17 7.76
CA GLU A 91 23.90 1.34 8.20
C GLU A 91 23.06 2.38 8.96
N ASN A 92 21.81 2.03 9.33
CA ASN A 92 20.86 2.86 10.07
C ASN A 92 20.46 4.17 9.35
N VAL A 93 20.72 4.25 8.04
CA VAL A 93 20.27 5.35 7.17
C VAL A 93 18.85 5.05 6.71
N ILE A 94 17.97 6.05 6.69
CA ILE A 94 16.62 5.90 6.13
C ILE A 94 16.76 5.61 4.64
N ASP A 95 16.34 4.42 4.23
CA ASP A 95 16.52 3.96 2.86
C ASP A 95 15.28 4.21 1.99
N GLY A 96 14.12 4.36 2.64
CA GLY A 96 12.85 4.67 2.00
C GLY A 96 11.65 4.17 2.80
N VAL A 97 10.60 3.74 2.09
CA VAL A 97 9.37 3.23 2.70
C VAL A 97 8.96 1.87 2.14
N VAL A 98 8.33 1.07 2.99
CA VAL A 98 7.62 -0.15 2.62
C VAL A 98 6.13 0.10 2.73
N ILE A 99 5.40 -0.25 1.69
CA ILE A 99 3.95 -0.17 1.64
C ILE A 99 3.41 -1.59 1.55
N THR A 100 2.52 -1.96 2.48
CA THR A 100 1.82 -3.24 2.45
C THR A 100 0.33 -3.01 2.23
N CYS A 101 -0.29 -3.89 1.44
CA CYS A 101 -1.72 -3.86 1.17
C CYS A 101 -2.36 -5.17 1.64
N SER A 102 -3.38 -5.09 2.48
CA SER A 102 -4.16 -6.26 2.92
C SER A 102 -5.61 -6.11 2.51
N ASP A 103 -6.18 -7.09 1.82
CA ASP A 103 -7.59 -7.06 1.45
C ASP A 103 -8.46 -7.24 2.71
N ILE A 104 -9.29 -6.24 3.00
CA ILE A 104 -10.23 -6.23 4.13
C ILE A 104 -11.68 -6.16 3.66
N THR A 105 -11.93 -6.47 2.37
CA THR A 105 -13.25 -6.35 1.72
C THR A 105 -14.30 -7.17 2.46
N VAL A 106 -14.00 -8.44 2.78
CA VAL A 106 -14.94 -9.33 3.48
C VAL A 106 -15.31 -8.77 4.86
N ALA A 107 -14.32 -8.29 5.62
CA ALA A 107 -14.54 -7.69 6.93
C ALA A 107 -15.43 -6.45 6.84
N LYS A 108 -15.19 -5.57 5.85
CA LYS A 108 -16.00 -4.37 5.61
C LYS A 108 -17.43 -4.68 5.19
N GLN A 109 -17.64 -5.71 4.37
CA GLN A 109 -18.98 -6.14 3.98
C GLN A 109 -19.77 -6.72 5.16
N LEU A 110 -19.12 -7.51 6.03
CA LEU A 110 -19.73 -8.04 7.25
C LEU A 110 -20.10 -6.92 8.22
N GLU A 111 -19.19 -5.97 8.45
CA GLU A 111 -19.44 -4.78 9.27
C GLU A 111 -20.66 -4.00 8.77
N SER A 112 -20.76 -3.77 7.46
CA SER A 112 -21.89 -3.06 6.83
C SER A 112 -23.22 -3.80 7.01
N LYS A 113 -23.23 -5.14 6.87
CA LYS A 113 -24.43 -5.96 7.10
C LYS A 113 -24.92 -5.86 8.55
N LEU A 114 -24.01 -5.96 9.52
CA LEU A 114 -24.36 -5.86 10.94
C LEU A 114 -24.93 -4.48 11.28
N ARG A 115 -24.33 -3.39 10.76
CA ARG A 115 -24.81 -2.02 10.97
C ARG A 115 -26.21 -1.79 10.39
N LYS A 116 -26.55 -2.40 9.24
CA LYS A 116 -27.88 -2.29 8.63
C LYS A 116 -28.94 -3.02 9.46
N ASN A 117 -28.63 -4.21 9.97
CA ASN A 117 -29.56 -4.97 10.81
C ASN A 117 -29.85 -4.24 12.13
N ALA A 118 -28.83 -3.62 12.74
CA ALA A 118 -29.00 -2.87 13.99
C ALA A 118 -29.81 -1.56 13.86
N ARG A 119 -30.03 -1.05 12.63
CA ARG A 119 -30.87 0.15 12.38
C ARG A 119 -32.31 -0.19 11.98
N ASN A 120 -32.58 -1.43 11.62
CA ASN A 120 -33.88 -1.91 11.15
C ASN A 120 -34.64 -2.71 12.23
N SER A 121 -34.05 -2.85 13.42
CA SER A 121 -34.64 -3.43 14.64
C SER A 121 -34.88 -2.32 15.65
#